data_AF-A0A973HN99-F1
#
_entry.id   AF-A0A973HN99-F1
#
_cell.length_a   1.000
_cell.length_b   1.000
_cell.length_c   1.000
_cell.angle_alpha   90.00
_cell.angle_beta   90.00
_cell.angle_gamma   90.00
#
_symmetry.space_group_name_H-M   'P 1'
#
loop_
_entity.id
_entity.type
_entity.pdbx_description
1 polymer ?
#
loop_
_entity_poly.entity_id
_entity_poly.type
_entity_poly.pdbx_seq_one_letter_code
_entity_poly.pdbx_strand_id
1 'polypeptide(L)'
;MPKKILVGLQLESRRAAREGADVYVGDKVVGQVTSGSLAPSLGVAVAMAYIIPGSIVLDQKAELDAGRTRLAAERVKLPFYKNGTARK
;
A
#
# COMPACT_ATOMS: atom_id res chain seq x y z
N MET A 1 -20.64 -10.02 -4.74
CA MET A 1 -19.21 -10.09 -4.35
C MET A 1 -18.75 -8.68 -4.01
N PRO A 2 -18.08 -8.45 -2.87
CA PRO A 2 -17.56 -7.10 -2.56
C PRO A 2 -16.56 -6.70 -3.65
N LYS A 3 -16.82 -5.60 -4.36
CA LYS A 3 -15.92 -5.05 -5.38
C LYS A 3 -14.63 -4.62 -4.70
N LYS A 4 -13.56 -5.40 -4.72
CA LYS A 4 -12.26 -4.95 -4.21
C LYS A 4 -11.66 -3.95 -5.20
N ILE A 5 -11.01 -2.90 -4.69
CA ILE A 5 -10.27 -1.92 -5.52
C ILE A 5 -8.78 -2.06 -5.27
N LEU A 6 -7.99 -1.94 -6.34
CA LEU A 6 -6.53 -1.90 -6.23
C LEU A 6 -6.10 -0.48 -5.85
N VAL A 7 -5.32 -0.37 -4.79
CA VAL A 7 -4.78 0.91 -4.31
C VAL A 7 -3.27 0.83 -4.15
N GLY A 8 -2.62 1.99 -4.26
CA GLY A 8 -1.22 2.15 -3.92
C GLY A 8 -1.05 2.55 -2.46
N LEU A 9 -0.12 1.90 -1.78
CA LEU A 9 0.28 2.15 -0.41
C LEU A 9 1.77 2.48 -0.40
N GLN A 10 2.13 3.63 0.16
CA GLN A 10 3.52 4.01 0.37
C GLN A 10 3.88 3.73 1.83
N LEU A 11 4.92 2.95 2.06
CA LEU A 11 5.39 2.66 3.42
C LEU A 11 6.30 3.78 3.91
N GLU A 12 6.29 4.04 5.22
CA GLU A 12 7.22 4.99 5.85
C GLU A 12 8.64 4.38 6.02
N SER A 13 8.80 3.09 5.70
CA SER A 13 10.06 2.35 5.87
C SER A 13 10.59 1.78 4.55
N ARG A 14 11.87 1.39 4.55
CA ARG A 14 12.49 0.63 3.44
C ARG A 14 12.09 -0.85 3.42
N ARG A 15 11.25 -1.29 4.34
CA ARG A 15 10.81 -2.68 4.40
C ARG A 15 9.58 -2.85 3.52
N ALA A 16 9.65 -3.72 2.53
CA ALA A 16 8.49 -4.04 1.71
C ALA A 16 7.59 -5.07 2.41
N ALA A 17 6.28 -4.85 2.34
CA ALA A 17 5.31 -5.91 2.62
C ALA A 17 5.35 -6.96 1.51
N ARG A 18 5.05 -8.21 1.85
CA ARG A 18 5.03 -9.32 0.88
C ARG A 18 3.63 -9.50 0.31
N GLU A 19 3.56 -10.17 -0.84
CA GLU A 19 2.28 -10.66 -1.36
C GLU A 19 1.57 -11.50 -0.29
N GLY A 20 0.25 -11.31 -0.16
CA GLY A 20 -0.56 -11.98 0.84
C GLY A 20 -0.59 -11.31 2.21
N ALA A 21 0.20 -10.25 2.44
CA ALA A 21 0.17 -9.48 3.68
C ALA A 21 -1.18 -8.78 3.89
N ASP A 22 -1.72 -8.83 5.10
CA ASP A 22 -2.97 -8.16 5.44
C ASP A 22 -2.77 -6.64 5.57
N VAL A 23 -3.77 -5.89 5.11
CA VAL A 23 -3.85 -4.43 5.26
C VAL A 23 -4.81 -4.10 6.40
N TYR A 24 -4.31 -3.34 7.37
CA TYR A 24 -5.02 -2.94 8.56
C TYR A 24 -5.33 -1.44 8.56
N VAL A 25 -6.48 -1.09 9.12
CA VAL A 25 -6.84 0.28 9.52
C VAL A 25 -7.27 0.21 10.98
N GLY A 26 -6.41 0.71 11.88
CA GLY A 26 -6.51 0.41 13.30
C GLY A 26 -6.42 -1.11 13.51
N ASP A 27 -7.44 -1.69 14.14
CA ASP A 27 -7.47 -3.14 14.44
C ASP A 27 -8.22 -3.98 13.40
N LYS A 28 -8.66 -3.40 12.29
CA LYS A 28 -9.48 -4.09 11.27
C LYS A 28 -8.67 -4.40 10.03
N VAL A 29 -8.73 -5.65 9.58
CA VAL A 29 -8.26 -6.04 8.24
C VAL A 29 -9.25 -5.53 7.19
N VAL A 30 -8.75 -4.71 6.26
CA VAL A 30 -9.55 -4.06 5.21
C VAL A 30 -9.16 -4.50 3.80
N GLY A 31 -8.10 -5.30 3.67
CA GLY A 31 -7.59 -5.73 2.38
C GLY A 31 -6.34 -6.60 2.49
N GLN A 32 -5.75 -6.88 1.33
CA GLN A 32 -4.54 -7.69 1.22
C GLN A 32 -3.59 -7.15 0.16
N VAL A 33 -2.30 -7.17 0.45
CA VAL A 33 -1.21 -6.80 -0.45
C VAL A 33 -1.11 -7.81 -1.58
N THR A 34 -1.08 -7.30 -2.81
CA THR A 34 -0.84 -8.08 -4.03
C THR A 34 0.63 -8.10 -4.38
N SER A 35 1.32 -6.98 -4.20
CA SER A 35 2.73 -6.86 -4.53
C SER A 35 3.35 -5.75 -3.70
N GLY A 36 4.60 -5.92 -3.29
CA GLY A 36 5.36 -4.91 -2.56
C GLY A 36 6.79 -4.91 -3.03
N SER A 37 7.36 -3.72 -3.23
CA SER A 37 8.74 -3.56 -3.64
C SER A 37 9.35 -2.32 -3.00
N LEU A 38 10.67 -2.33 -2.82
CA LEU A 38 11.41 -1.14 -2.47
C LEU A 38 11.45 -0.22 -3.69
N ALA A 39 11.13 1.06 -3.53
CA ALA A 39 11.33 2.08 -4.55
C ALA A 39 12.63 2.86 -4.25
N PRO A 40 13.78 2.52 -4.87
CA PRO A 40 15.06 3.15 -4.56
C PRO A 40 15.03 4.65 -4.81
N SER A 41 14.31 5.07 -5.86
CA SER A 41 14.16 6.48 -6.25
C SER A 41 13.42 7.33 -5.21
N LEU A 42 12.58 6.72 -4.37
CA LEU A 42 11.86 7.40 -3.30
C LEU A 42 12.47 7.14 -1.91
N GLY A 43 13.43 6.22 -1.82
CA GLY A 43 14.05 5.81 -0.56
C GLY A 43 13.13 5.06 0.40
N VAL A 44 11.92 4.70 -0.04
CA VAL A 44 10.85 4.03 0.73
C VAL A 44 10.32 2.81 -0.01
N ALA A 45 9.66 1.89 0.70
CA ALA A 45 8.95 0.80 0.07
C ALA A 45 7.53 1.24 -0.37
N VAL A 46 7.04 0.63 -1.44
CA VAL A 46 5.69 0.82 -1.96
C VAL A 46 5.03 -0.54 -2.13
N ALA A 47 3.72 -0.60 -1.94
CA ALA A 47 2.93 -1.81 -2.10
C ALA A 47 1.63 -1.51 -2.83
N MET A 48 1.14 -2.48 -3.60
CA MET A 48 -0.21 -2.50 -4.12
C MET A 48 -1.05 -3.47 -3.29
N ALA A 49 -2.30 -3.11 -3.04
CA ALA A 49 -3.21 -3.93 -2.25
C ALA A 49 -4.64 -3.85 -2.78
N TYR A 50 -5.37 -4.96 -2.68
CA TYR A 50 -6.81 -4.99 -2.87
C TYR A 50 -7.51 -4.69 -1.55
N ILE A 51 -8.28 -3.60 -1.52
CA ILE A 51 -9.02 -3.17 -0.32
C ILE A 51 -10.52 -3.12 -0.57
N ILE A 52 -11.30 -3.13 0.51
CA ILE A 52 -12.73 -2.83 0.47
C ILE A 52 -12.91 -1.35 0.07
N PRO A 53 -13.76 -0.98 -0.89
CA PRO A 53 -14.00 0.41 -1.27
C PRO A 53 -14.45 1.23 -0.07
N GLY A 54 -13.86 2.42 0.11
CA GLY A 54 -14.19 3.30 1.23
C GLY A 54 -13.56 2.90 2.57
N SER A 55 -12.82 1.80 2.66
CA SER A 55 -12.15 1.38 3.91
C SER A 55 -10.90 2.20 4.24
N ILE A 56 -10.21 2.71 3.22
CA ILE A 56 -9.07 3.63 3.34
C ILE A 56 -9.33 4.78 2.38
N VAL A 57 -9.17 6.02 2.79
CA VAL A 57 -9.25 7.24 1.98
C VAL A 57 -7.86 7.64 1.50
N LEU A 58 -7.75 8.43 0.43
CA LEU A 58 -6.47 9.02 0.04
C LEU A 58 -5.86 9.78 1.22
N ASP A 59 -4.54 9.70 1.35
CA ASP A 59 -3.73 10.31 2.40
C ASP A 59 -4.09 9.81 3.83
N GLN A 60 -4.78 8.67 3.92
CA GLN A 60 -5.06 8.00 5.18
C GLN A 60 -4.00 6.95 5.49
N LYS A 61 -3.64 6.87 6.78
CA LYS A 61 -2.74 5.85 7.32
C LYS A 61 -3.37 4.47 7.33
N ALA A 62 -2.56 3.49 7.01
CA ALA A 62 -2.85 2.07 7.04
C ALA A 62 -1.62 1.32 7.57
N GLU A 63 -1.80 0.07 7.93
CA GLU A 63 -0.74 -0.78 8.46
C GLU A 63 -0.64 -2.05 7.62
N LEU A 64 0.56 -2.45 7.24
CA LEU A 64 0.79 -3.67 6.48
C LEU A 64 1.44 -4.72 7.36
N ASP A 65 0.90 -5.93 7.36
CA ASP A 65 1.49 -7.02 8.13
C ASP A 65 2.77 -7.54 7.48
N ALA A 66 3.92 -7.32 8.11
CA ALA A 66 5.21 -7.87 7.70
C ALA A 66 5.60 -9.11 8.53
N GLY A 67 4.64 -9.76 9.17
CA GLY A 67 4.76 -10.99 9.95
C GLY A 67 5.21 -10.76 11.40
N ARG A 68 6.32 -10.06 11.62
CA ARG A 68 6.82 -9.74 12.98
C ARG A 68 6.36 -8.38 13.50
N THR A 69 6.00 -7.48 12.59
CA THR A 69 5.58 -6.13 12.91
C THR A 69 4.62 -5.65 11.86
N ARG A 70 3.75 -4.73 12.24
CA ARG A 70 3.01 -3.93 11.29
C ARG A 70 3.92 -2.80 10.79
N LEU A 71 3.83 -2.52 9.50
CA LEU A 71 4.54 -1.44 8.85
C LEU A 71 3.56 -0.32 8.56
N ALA A 72 3.84 0.87 9.09
CA ALA A 72 3.06 2.05 8.76
C ALA A 72 3.16 2.35 7.26
N ALA A 73 2.00 2.53 6.65
CA ALA A 73 1.82 2.87 5.25
C ALA A 73 0.74 3.94 5.11
N GLU A 74 0.74 4.62 3.98
CA GLU A 74 -0.25 5.64 3.65
C GLU A 74 -0.81 5.36 2.27
N ARG A 75 -2.12 5.53 2.11
CA ARG A 75 -2.74 5.41 0.80
C ARG A 75 -2.41 6.64 -0.04
N VAL A 76 -1.55 6.44 -1.03
CA VAL A 76 -1.17 7.50 -1.97
C VAL A 76 -1.92 7.36 -3.29
N LYS A 77 -2.11 8.48 -3.99
CA LYS A 77 -2.66 8.49 -5.33
C LYS A 77 -1.62 7.95 -6.32
N LEU A 78 -2.01 6.94 -7.10
CA LEU A 78 -1.20 6.45 -8.22
C LEU A 78 -1.15 7.49 -9.35
N PRO A 79 -0.05 7.58 -10.13
CA PRO A 79 1.17 6.77 -10.02
C PRO A 79 2.09 7.23 -8.88
N PHE A 80 2.81 6.29 -8.27
CA PHE A 80 3.79 6.55 -7.20
C PHE A 80 4.92 7.50 -7.61
N TYR A 81 5.24 7.56 -8.90
CA TYR A 81 6.28 8.40 -9.46
C TYR A 81 5.66 9.36 -10.48
N LYS A 82 5.66 10.66 -10.17
CA LYS A 82 5.06 11.71 -11.02
C LYS A 82 5.98 12.18 -12.16
N ASN A 83 7.26 11.82 -12.14
CA ASN A 83 8.28 12.23 -13.12
C ASN A 83 8.63 11.13 -14.15
N GLY A 84 7.73 10.20 -14.42
CA GLY A 84 7.92 9.20 -15.47
C GLY A 84 7.41 9.72 -16.82
N THR A 85 8.26 9.73 -17.84
CA THR A 85 7.98 10.13 -19.24
C THR A 85 6.94 9.24 -19.96
N ALA A 86 6.21 8.36 -19.28
CA ALA A 86 5.18 7.48 -19.85
C ALA A 86 3.82 8.19 -20.05
N ARG A 87 3.86 9.49 -20.38
CA ARG A 87 2.77 10.18 -21.08
C ARG A 87 3.31 10.57 -22.45
N LYS A 88 3.13 9.69 -23.44
CA LYS A 88 3.08 10.10 -24.83
C LYS A 88 1.96 9.34 -25.52
#